data_AF-A0A9Q6ZN30-F1
#
_entry.id   AF-A0A9Q6ZN30-F1
#
_cell.length_a   1.000
_cell.length_b   1.000
_cell.length_c   1.000
_cell.angle_alpha   90.00
_cell.angle_beta   90.00
_cell.angle_gamma   90.00
#
_symmetry.space_group_name_H-M   'P 1'
#
loop_
_entity.id
_entity.type
_entity.pdbx_description
1 polymer ?
#
loop_
_entity_poly.entity_id
_entity_poly.type
_entity_poly.pdbx_seq_one_letter_code
_entity_poly.pdbx_strand_id
1 'polypeptide(L)'
;MSKSTFLHILISSIILVALIQSSAWANCTNTQIGQTEDGRTALIEFGKINMTDTYFAPAGSLLATTVVPPTNYTSGGATGSSVLWECDATDLPNIYFLVATNGDDRVGGFYDAGGPDGLSDVYATWFAFVGLKQTMAGVTLGRYWKKVPITSYATQGTKIQIRLQDIPPLHAELYRISTLPDTSATTSWCGNNNTDSSGVGFAKPSGTIYNCVQPNAYIQLSGTSGILFGHDEPGEDSSVHWDFWGADNGFGYGMRSANRLYNNATCVARSATPLVLLPTIAEAQLNAGMESTGNFNVRVECSNSVQSGISDTQTALGIQVSEGAYTAAQKLGIINSNGGVSALVSDNYDAAEMAKGVGIYISNSAHPDTAMTLVGQPGIAKLTPGGNAAGWYPVFEGATLEGATHPGYSSYSYSFIARLKKLPNQTVSAGKVRATAYILVKMQ
;
A
#
# COMPACT_ATOMS: atom_id res chain seq x y z
N MET A 1 -20.13 -38.48 -63.02
CA MET A 1 -20.67 -38.30 -61.65
C MET A 1 -22.09 -37.80 -61.74
N SER A 2 -23.04 -38.37 -60.98
CA SER A 2 -24.42 -37.87 -60.98
C SER A 2 -24.48 -36.52 -60.27
N LYS A 3 -25.46 -35.66 -60.62
CA LYS A 3 -25.68 -34.37 -59.94
C LYS A 3 -25.79 -34.51 -58.42
N SER A 4 -26.28 -35.66 -57.94
CA SER A 4 -26.37 -35.98 -56.51
C SER A 4 -25.00 -36.18 -55.85
N THR A 5 -24.07 -36.87 -56.52
CA THR A 5 -22.72 -37.11 -56.00
C THR A 5 -21.89 -35.81 -55.92
N PHE A 6 -22.10 -34.88 -56.85
CA PHE A 6 -21.41 -33.59 -56.84
C PHE A 6 -21.92 -32.67 -55.72
N LEU A 7 -23.23 -32.68 -55.44
CA LEU A 7 -23.83 -31.90 -54.35
C LEU A 7 -23.39 -32.39 -52.97
N HIS A 8 -23.27 -33.71 -52.77
CA HIS A 8 -22.79 -34.28 -51.51
C HIS A 8 -21.32 -33.92 -51.25
N ILE A 9 -20.46 -33.97 -52.28
CA ILE A 9 -19.06 -33.56 -52.14
C ILE A 9 -18.97 -32.06 -51.83
N LEU A 10 -19.77 -31.22 -52.49
CA LEU A 10 -19.78 -29.78 -52.23
C LEU A 10 -20.23 -29.45 -50.79
N ILE A 11 -21.27 -30.12 -50.29
CA ILE A 11 -21.76 -29.94 -48.90
C ILE A 11 -20.74 -30.46 -47.89
N SER A 12 -20.11 -31.61 -48.14
CA SER A 12 -19.02 -32.13 -47.29
C SER A 12 -17.79 -31.22 -47.29
N SER A 13 -17.45 -30.59 -48.41
CA SER A 13 -16.38 -29.59 -48.49
C SER A 13 -16.72 -28.29 -47.77
N ILE A 14 -17.97 -27.83 -47.83
CA ILE A 14 -18.42 -26.63 -47.09
C ILE A 14 -18.45 -26.90 -45.58
N ILE A 15 -18.86 -28.09 -45.13
CA ILE A 15 -18.83 -28.49 -43.72
C ILE A 15 -17.39 -28.65 -43.22
N LEU A 16 -16.48 -29.17 -44.05
CA LEU A 16 -15.06 -29.29 -43.69
C LEU A 16 -14.35 -27.92 -43.62
N VAL A 17 -14.74 -26.96 -44.48
CA VAL A 17 -14.23 -25.57 -44.43
C VAL A 17 -14.87 -24.78 -43.28
N ALA A 18 -16.12 -25.09 -42.90
CA ALA A 18 -16.78 -24.49 -41.72
C ALA A 18 -16.28 -25.07 -40.38
N LEU A 19 -15.72 -26.28 -40.38
CA LEU A 19 -15.05 -26.90 -39.22
C LEU A 19 -13.58 -26.47 -39.07
N ILE A 20 -13.01 -25.83 -40.10
CA ILE A 20 -11.80 -25.01 -39.97
C ILE A 20 -12.26 -23.59 -39.61
N GLN A 21 -12.98 -23.46 -38.50
CA GLN A 21 -12.78 -22.25 -37.72
C GLN A 21 -11.33 -22.36 -37.27
N SER A 22 -10.45 -21.64 -37.97
CA SER A 22 -9.17 -21.27 -37.41
C SER A 22 -9.46 -20.82 -35.99
N SER A 23 -9.04 -21.60 -35.00
CA SER A 23 -8.71 -21.04 -33.71
C SER A 23 -7.86 -19.83 -34.06
N ALA A 24 -8.41 -18.62 -33.89
CA ALA A 24 -7.57 -17.45 -33.88
C ALA A 24 -6.72 -17.65 -32.64
N TRP A 25 -5.52 -18.19 -32.83
CA TRP A 25 -4.56 -18.33 -31.76
C TRP A 25 -4.29 -16.89 -31.35
N ALA A 26 -4.76 -16.55 -30.15
CA ALA A 26 -4.40 -15.31 -29.51
C ALA A 26 -2.86 -15.17 -29.55
N ASN A 27 -2.35 -13.98 -29.83
CA ASN A 27 -0.92 -13.75 -30.05
C ASN A 27 -0.41 -12.70 -29.06
N CYS A 28 -0.25 -13.14 -27.81
CA CYS A 28 0.48 -12.36 -26.84
C CYS A 28 1.99 -12.58 -26.98
N THR A 29 2.74 -11.49 -26.93
CA THR A 29 4.19 -11.50 -26.85
C THR A 29 4.63 -10.88 -25.53
N ASN A 30 5.60 -11.53 -24.88
CA ASN A 30 6.31 -10.98 -23.72
C ASN A 30 7.52 -10.19 -24.23
N THR A 31 7.63 -8.92 -23.83
CA THR A 31 8.73 -8.03 -24.25
C THR A 31 10.02 -8.25 -23.46
N GLN A 32 10.00 -9.13 -22.46
CA GLN A 32 11.12 -9.45 -21.56
C GLN A 32 11.61 -8.25 -20.74
N ILE A 33 10.72 -7.27 -20.53
CA ILE A 33 10.96 -6.17 -19.57
C ILE A 33 10.76 -6.65 -18.13
N GLY A 34 9.73 -7.49 -17.90
CA GLY A 34 9.55 -8.19 -16.64
C GLY A 34 10.67 -9.21 -16.46
N GLN A 35 11.12 -9.37 -15.22
CA GLN A 35 12.19 -10.30 -14.85
C GLN A 35 11.82 -10.89 -13.49
N THR A 36 11.84 -12.22 -13.38
CA THR A 36 11.24 -12.94 -12.25
C THR A 36 12.24 -13.36 -11.18
N GLU A 37 13.53 -13.04 -11.33
CA GLU A 37 14.54 -13.45 -10.36
C GLU A 37 14.38 -12.74 -9.01
N ASP A 38 14.81 -13.40 -7.94
CA ASP A 38 14.55 -13.00 -6.55
C ASP A 38 14.95 -11.55 -6.25
N GLY A 39 16.11 -11.13 -6.78
CA GLY A 39 16.62 -9.77 -6.59
C GLY A 39 15.88 -8.69 -7.37
N ARG A 40 14.90 -9.01 -8.23
CA ARG A 40 14.32 -8.08 -9.21
C ARG A 40 12.83 -7.86 -8.98
N THR A 41 12.51 -7.25 -7.85
CA THR A 41 11.11 -7.05 -7.43
C THR A 41 10.69 -5.59 -7.42
N ALA A 42 9.40 -5.34 -7.60
CA ALA A 42 8.77 -4.14 -7.07
C ALA A 42 8.90 -4.13 -5.55
N LEU A 43 9.51 -3.10 -4.98
CA LEU A 43 9.74 -3.03 -3.54
C LEU A 43 8.42 -2.70 -2.80
N ILE A 44 8.07 -3.56 -1.84
CA ILE A 44 7.02 -3.33 -0.86
C ILE A 44 7.62 -2.50 0.26
N GLU A 45 7.38 -1.19 0.29
CA GLU A 45 7.97 -0.27 1.27
C GLU A 45 6.98 0.07 2.39
N PHE A 46 7.25 -0.45 3.58
CA PHE A 46 6.66 -0.02 4.87
C PHE A 46 7.61 0.92 5.63
N GLY A 47 8.91 0.89 5.34
CA GLY A 47 9.94 1.68 6.00
C GLY A 47 10.24 1.15 7.41
N LYS A 48 10.10 1.99 8.43
CA LYS A 48 10.29 1.59 9.83
C LYS A 48 9.02 0.98 10.40
N ILE A 49 9.12 -0.28 10.79
CA ILE A 49 8.05 -1.03 11.44
C ILE A 49 8.44 -1.21 12.89
N ASN A 50 7.62 -0.74 13.84
CA ASN A 50 7.87 -0.93 15.25
C ASN A 50 6.97 -2.02 15.81
N MET A 51 7.54 -3.20 16.07
CA MET A 51 6.90 -4.26 16.82
C MET A 51 7.04 -3.94 18.32
N THR A 52 6.18 -3.04 18.77
CA THR A 52 6.11 -2.60 20.17
C THR A 52 5.70 -3.75 21.11
N ASP A 53 5.51 -3.47 22.39
CA ASP A 53 5.07 -4.50 23.34
C ASP A 53 3.68 -5.08 22.99
N THR A 54 3.38 -6.25 23.56
CA THR A 54 2.10 -6.93 23.33
C THR A 54 0.92 -6.27 24.03
N TYR A 55 1.15 -5.31 24.93
CA TYR A 55 0.08 -4.54 25.57
C TYR A 55 -0.51 -3.52 24.58
N PHE A 56 0.33 -2.86 23.78
CA PHE A 56 -0.14 -1.98 22.70
C PHE A 56 -0.48 -2.70 21.40
N ALA A 57 0.28 -3.72 21.03
CA ALA A 57 0.07 -4.48 19.80
C ALA A 57 0.11 -5.99 20.11
N PRO A 58 -0.98 -6.59 20.63
CA PRO A 58 -1.09 -8.04 20.78
C PRO A 58 -1.02 -8.76 19.42
N ALA A 59 -0.82 -10.08 19.44
CA ALA A 59 -0.91 -10.87 18.21
C ALA A 59 -2.30 -10.70 17.56
N GLY A 60 -2.35 -10.65 16.23
CA GLY A 60 -3.52 -10.25 15.46
C GLY A 60 -3.55 -8.76 15.08
N SER A 61 -2.71 -7.92 15.68
CA SER A 61 -2.70 -6.47 15.41
C SER A 61 -2.10 -6.14 14.04
N LEU A 62 -2.71 -5.18 13.34
CA LEU A 62 -2.10 -4.53 12.17
C LEU A 62 -0.90 -3.68 12.62
N LEU A 63 0.27 -3.93 12.02
CA LEU A 63 1.52 -3.20 12.30
C LEU A 63 1.78 -2.08 11.29
N ALA A 64 1.50 -2.33 10.01
CA ALA A 64 1.74 -1.37 8.95
C ALA A 64 0.89 -1.69 7.71
N THR A 65 0.63 -0.68 6.90
CA THR A 65 -0.04 -0.83 5.60
C THR A 65 0.68 0.03 4.55
N THR A 66 0.70 -0.43 3.30
CA THR A 66 1.24 0.32 2.18
C THR A 66 0.54 -0.05 0.88
N VAL A 67 0.58 0.87 -0.08
CA VAL A 67 0.16 0.65 -1.47
C VAL A 67 1.42 0.67 -2.31
N VAL A 68 1.61 -0.39 -3.09
CA VAL A 68 2.79 -0.59 -3.94
C VAL A 68 2.37 -0.41 -5.39
N PRO A 69 2.69 0.74 -6.00
CA PRO A 69 2.54 0.90 -7.44
C PRO A 69 3.41 -0.13 -8.16
N PRO A 70 2.93 -0.71 -9.28
CA PRO A 70 3.76 -1.60 -10.09
C PRO A 70 5.04 -0.90 -10.58
N THR A 71 5.01 0.44 -10.71
CA THR A 71 6.18 1.26 -11.07
C THR A 71 7.29 1.31 -10.02
N ASN A 72 7.10 0.70 -8.84
CA ASN A 72 8.20 0.42 -7.93
C ASN A 72 9.16 -0.65 -8.51
N TYR A 73 8.72 -1.41 -9.51
CA TYR A 73 9.60 -2.24 -10.33
C TYR A 73 10.43 -1.36 -11.26
N THR A 74 11.75 -1.38 -11.08
CA THR A 74 12.70 -0.51 -11.81
C THR A 74 13.89 -1.28 -12.40
N SER A 75 13.89 -2.62 -12.26
CA SER A 75 14.92 -3.49 -12.85
C SER A 75 15.03 -3.24 -14.36
N GLY A 76 16.27 -3.28 -14.87
CA GLY A 76 16.53 -3.01 -16.30
C GLY A 76 16.20 -1.58 -16.77
N GLY A 77 15.90 -0.65 -15.85
CA GLY A 77 15.46 0.71 -16.20
C GLY A 77 13.97 0.78 -16.61
N ALA A 78 13.16 -0.20 -16.19
CA ALA A 78 11.73 -0.18 -16.43
C ALA A 78 11.07 1.07 -15.85
N THR A 79 10.09 1.60 -16.59
CA THR A 79 9.30 2.78 -16.22
C THR A 79 7.82 2.50 -16.40
N GLY A 80 6.95 3.41 -15.95
CA GLY A 80 5.50 3.25 -16.12
C GLY A 80 5.05 3.03 -17.58
N SER A 81 5.77 3.57 -18.56
CA SER A 81 5.45 3.40 -19.98
C SER A 81 6.02 2.12 -20.61
N SER A 82 6.86 1.37 -19.89
CA SER A 82 7.44 0.13 -20.40
C SER A 82 6.34 -0.90 -20.64
N VAL A 83 6.24 -1.38 -21.89
CA VAL A 83 5.30 -2.43 -22.29
C VAL A 83 5.84 -3.76 -21.78
N LEU A 84 5.06 -4.49 -20.99
CA LEU A 84 5.41 -5.83 -20.50
C LEU A 84 4.90 -6.91 -21.47
N TRP A 85 3.67 -6.72 -21.92
CA TRP A 85 3.02 -7.62 -22.86
C TRP A 85 2.30 -6.84 -23.96
N GLU A 86 2.38 -7.37 -25.17
CA GLU A 86 1.62 -6.89 -26.32
C GLU A 86 0.79 -8.04 -26.87
N CYS A 87 -0.52 -7.85 -27.00
CA CYS A 87 -1.48 -8.87 -27.41
C CYS A 87 -2.40 -8.35 -28.52
N ASP A 88 -3.04 -9.24 -29.28
CA ASP A 88 -4.12 -8.82 -30.17
C ASP A 88 -5.34 -8.39 -29.35
N ALA A 89 -6.05 -7.35 -29.79
CA ALA A 89 -7.19 -6.82 -29.05
C ALA A 89 -8.34 -7.83 -28.91
N THR A 90 -8.43 -8.81 -29.82
CA THR A 90 -9.39 -9.92 -29.76
C THR A 90 -9.17 -10.86 -28.59
N ASP A 91 -7.98 -10.82 -27.98
CA ASP A 91 -7.55 -11.77 -26.96
C ASP A 91 -7.92 -11.31 -25.56
N LEU A 92 -8.24 -10.02 -25.40
CA LEU A 92 -8.58 -9.39 -24.12
C LEU A 92 -9.60 -10.19 -23.29
N PRO A 93 -10.67 -10.80 -23.84
CA PRO A 93 -11.60 -11.63 -23.07
C PRO A 93 -11.01 -12.94 -22.53
N ASN A 94 -9.90 -13.41 -23.09
CA ASN A 94 -9.29 -14.71 -22.80
C ASN A 94 -8.01 -14.61 -21.96
N ILE A 95 -7.49 -13.39 -21.73
CA ILE A 95 -6.28 -13.15 -20.95
C ILE A 95 -6.61 -12.47 -19.61
N TYR A 96 -5.76 -12.72 -18.63
CA TYR A 96 -5.86 -12.16 -17.27
C TYR A 96 -4.49 -12.15 -16.61
N PHE A 97 -4.35 -11.36 -15.56
CA PHE A 97 -3.21 -11.53 -14.66
C PHE A 97 -3.46 -12.72 -13.73
N LEU A 98 -2.39 -13.44 -13.39
CA LEU A 98 -2.37 -14.34 -12.23
C LEU A 98 -1.47 -13.77 -11.16
N VAL A 99 -1.93 -13.87 -9.92
CA VAL A 99 -1.18 -13.48 -8.72
C VAL A 99 -1.19 -14.60 -7.70
N ALA A 100 -0.06 -14.79 -7.04
CA ALA A 100 0.11 -15.71 -5.92
C ALA A 100 1.20 -15.19 -4.99
N THR A 101 1.24 -15.72 -3.77
CA THR A 101 2.43 -15.59 -2.91
C THR A 101 3.59 -16.36 -3.52
N ASN A 102 4.82 -16.04 -3.11
CA ASN A 102 6.00 -16.84 -3.43
C ASN A 102 5.93 -18.15 -2.64
N GLY A 103 5.18 -19.11 -3.18
CA GLY A 103 4.66 -20.24 -2.43
C GLY A 103 5.67 -21.35 -2.20
N ASP A 104 6.84 -21.33 -2.87
CA ASP A 104 7.88 -22.34 -2.72
C ASP A 104 8.82 -22.03 -1.55
N ASP A 105 9.14 -20.74 -1.31
CA ASP A 105 10.03 -20.33 -0.23
C ASP A 105 9.33 -20.23 1.14
N ARG A 106 9.98 -20.84 2.13
CA ARG A 106 9.58 -20.88 3.55
C ARG A 106 9.09 -19.55 4.12
N VAL A 107 9.72 -18.43 3.76
CA VAL A 107 9.43 -17.07 4.26
C VAL A 107 9.05 -16.09 3.15
N GLY A 108 8.90 -16.60 1.92
CA GLY A 108 8.37 -15.88 0.77
C GLY A 108 6.85 -15.95 0.68
N GLY A 109 6.21 -16.96 1.25
CA GLY A 109 4.77 -17.13 1.08
C GLY A 109 4.25 -18.56 1.15
N PHE A 110 5.06 -19.51 1.60
CA PHE A 110 4.67 -20.91 1.75
C PHE A 110 3.65 -21.13 2.88
N TYR A 111 3.88 -20.51 4.04
CA TYR A 111 3.10 -20.73 5.26
C TYR A 111 2.07 -19.62 5.48
N ASP A 112 0.78 -19.95 5.48
CA ASP A 112 -0.25 -19.11 6.10
C ASP A 112 -0.13 -19.27 7.62
N ALA A 113 0.45 -18.25 8.27
CA ALA A 113 0.84 -18.29 9.68
C ALA A 113 -0.12 -17.51 10.59
N GLY A 114 -1.11 -16.81 10.02
CA GLY A 114 -2.03 -15.97 10.80
C GLY A 114 -3.16 -16.71 11.51
N GLY A 115 -3.44 -17.96 11.13
CA GLY A 115 -4.57 -18.74 11.65
C GLY A 115 -4.68 -18.80 13.19
N PRO A 116 -3.59 -19.08 13.93
CA PRO A 116 -3.60 -19.06 15.39
C PRO A 116 -4.02 -17.73 16.03
N ASP A 117 -3.89 -16.62 15.29
CA ASP A 117 -4.20 -15.26 15.74
C ASP A 117 -5.54 -14.74 15.19
N GLY A 118 -6.35 -15.62 14.59
CA GLY A 118 -7.65 -15.26 14.00
C GLY A 118 -7.53 -14.49 12.69
N LEU A 119 -6.37 -14.54 12.03
CA LEU A 119 -6.13 -13.92 10.74
C LEU A 119 -6.20 -14.96 9.61
N SER A 120 -6.59 -14.53 8.42
CA SER A 120 -6.68 -15.36 7.21
C SER A 120 -5.87 -14.75 6.08
N ASP A 121 -5.21 -15.61 5.30
CA ASP A 121 -4.33 -15.21 4.19
C ASP A 121 -3.19 -14.30 4.66
N VAL A 122 -2.59 -14.62 5.83
CA VAL A 122 -1.48 -13.86 6.41
C VAL A 122 -0.25 -14.75 6.43
N TYR A 123 0.60 -14.57 5.44
CA TYR A 123 1.71 -15.45 5.18
C TYR A 123 2.95 -15.04 5.96
N ALA A 124 3.71 -16.03 6.44
CA ALA A 124 4.95 -15.79 7.15
C ALA A 124 5.94 -15.00 6.28
N THR A 125 6.64 -14.06 6.91
CA THR A 125 7.73 -13.32 6.27
C THR A 125 9.07 -13.68 6.91
N TRP A 126 10.17 -13.14 6.37
CA TRP A 126 11.48 -13.31 7.00
C TRP A 126 11.58 -12.57 8.34
N PHE A 127 10.78 -11.53 8.56
CA PHE A 127 10.68 -10.89 9.87
C PHE A 127 9.95 -11.81 10.86
N ALA A 128 10.62 -12.14 11.96
CA ALA A 128 10.08 -12.99 13.00
C ALA A 128 8.81 -12.36 13.60
N PHE A 129 7.75 -13.16 13.76
CA PHE A 129 6.45 -12.75 14.30
C PHE A 129 5.73 -11.66 13.47
N VAL A 130 6.09 -11.54 12.20
CA VAL A 130 5.44 -10.63 11.25
C VAL A 130 4.91 -11.42 10.07
N GLY A 131 3.59 -11.35 9.89
CA GLY A 131 2.89 -11.91 8.74
C GLY A 131 2.51 -10.83 7.73
N LEU A 132 2.37 -11.20 6.47
CA LEU A 132 2.06 -10.31 5.36
C LEU A 132 0.77 -10.75 4.67
N LYS A 133 -0.18 -9.82 4.58
CA LYS A 133 -1.37 -9.95 3.75
C LYS A 133 -1.23 -9.08 2.52
N GLN A 134 -1.66 -9.59 1.38
CA GLN A 134 -1.53 -8.93 0.11
C GLN A 134 -2.83 -9.01 -0.68
N THR A 135 -3.23 -7.90 -1.29
CA THR A 135 -4.45 -7.83 -2.12
C THR A 135 -4.19 -7.00 -3.36
N MET A 136 -4.64 -7.46 -4.52
CA MET A 136 -4.54 -6.73 -5.78
C MET A 136 -5.91 -6.69 -6.46
N ALA A 137 -6.40 -5.49 -6.77
CA ALA A 137 -7.73 -5.29 -7.37
C ALA A 137 -8.88 -6.05 -6.64
N GLY A 138 -8.83 -6.08 -5.30
CA GLY A 138 -9.81 -6.79 -4.47
C GLY A 138 -9.59 -8.30 -4.34
N VAL A 139 -8.57 -8.87 -5.01
CA VAL A 139 -8.21 -10.29 -4.90
C VAL A 139 -7.11 -10.44 -3.85
N THR A 140 -7.42 -11.09 -2.73
CA THR A 140 -6.42 -11.44 -1.72
C THR A 140 -5.53 -12.56 -2.23
N LEU A 141 -4.23 -12.34 -2.25
CA LEU A 141 -3.22 -13.31 -2.69
C LEU A 141 -3.14 -14.49 -1.72
N GLY A 142 -2.79 -15.65 -2.26
CA GLY A 142 -2.42 -16.82 -1.48
C GLY A 142 -1.50 -17.72 -2.29
N ARG A 143 -1.20 -18.90 -1.75
CA ARG A 143 -0.32 -19.89 -2.40
C ARG A 143 -0.90 -20.46 -3.71
N TYR A 144 -2.21 -20.41 -3.90
CA TYR A 144 -2.84 -20.84 -5.15
C TYR A 144 -3.04 -19.65 -6.09
N TRP A 145 -2.68 -19.80 -7.36
CA TRP A 145 -2.78 -18.75 -8.38
C TRP A 145 -4.22 -18.26 -8.56
N LYS A 146 -4.42 -16.95 -8.42
CA LYS A 146 -5.74 -16.30 -8.52
C LYS A 146 -5.78 -15.30 -9.68
N LYS A 147 -6.92 -15.26 -10.38
CA LYS A 147 -7.16 -14.34 -11.50
C LYS A 147 -7.35 -12.91 -11.02
N VAL A 148 -6.71 -11.97 -11.70
CA VAL A 148 -6.93 -10.53 -11.58
C VAL A 148 -7.24 -9.98 -12.98
N PRO A 149 -8.32 -9.19 -13.16
CA PRO A 149 -8.70 -8.69 -14.47
C PRO A 149 -7.75 -7.61 -14.99
N ILE A 150 -7.59 -7.57 -16.32
CA ILE A 150 -6.90 -6.48 -17.02
C ILE A 150 -7.92 -5.38 -17.29
N THR A 151 -7.76 -4.23 -16.65
CA THR A 151 -8.71 -3.09 -16.74
C THR A 151 -8.11 -1.84 -17.38
N SER A 152 -6.80 -1.80 -17.54
CA SER A 152 -6.07 -0.72 -18.21
C SER A 152 -5.10 -1.30 -19.23
N TYR A 153 -4.91 -0.59 -20.34
CA TYR A 153 -3.95 -0.88 -21.40
C TYR A 153 -3.90 0.29 -22.38
N ALA A 154 -2.82 0.40 -23.14
CA ALA A 154 -2.78 1.23 -24.35
C ALA A 154 -3.26 0.45 -25.57
N THR A 155 -3.73 1.14 -26.60
CA THR A 155 -4.06 0.56 -27.90
C THR A 155 -3.07 1.02 -28.96
N GLN A 156 -2.65 0.10 -29.83
CA GLN A 156 -1.79 0.39 -30.97
C GLN A 156 -2.27 -0.42 -32.18
N GLY A 157 -3.04 0.23 -33.06
CA GLY A 157 -3.65 -0.46 -34.21
C GLY A 157 -4.64 -1.53 -33.75
N THR A 158 -4.41 -2.79 -34.14
CA THR A 158 -5.23 -3.94 -33.74
C THR A 158 -4.76 -4.60 -32.44
N LYS A 159 -3.72 -4.04 -31.80
CA LYS A 159 -3.09 -4.60 -30.60
C LYS A 159 -3.39 -3.77 -29.37
N ILE A 160 -3.26 -4.44 -28.23
CA ILE A 160 -3.19 -3.81 -26.90
C ILE A 160 -1.78 -3.95 -26.35
N GLN A 161 -1.36 -2.94 -25.58
CA GLN A 161 -0.11 -2.93 -24.85
C GLN A 161 -0.41 -2.78 -23.37
N ILE A 162 -0.05 -3.79 -22.60
CA ILE A 162 -0.14 -3.77 -21.14
C ILE A 162 1.20 -3.24 -20.63
N ARG A 163 1.20 -2.00 -20.17
CA ARG A 163 2.40 -1.36 -19.63
C ARG A 163 2.50 -1.60 -18.13
N LEU A 164 3.67 -1.34 -17.56
CA LEU A 164 3.90 -1.46 -16.13
C LEU A 164 2.88 -0.65 -15.31
N GLN A 165 2.56 0.59 -15.73
CA GLN A 165 1.56 1.43 -15.05
C GLN A 165 0.11 0.94 -15.18
N ASP A 166 -0.16 0.02 -16.11
CA ASP A 166 -1.50 -0.51 -16.34
C ASP A 166 -1.83 -1.68 -15.38
N ILE A 167 -0.84 -2.20 -14.65
CA ILE A 167 -1.04 -3.20 -13.61
C ILE A 167 -1.72 -2.57 -12.39
N PRO A 168 -2.74 -3.20 -11.79
CA PRO A 168 -3.33 -2.71 -10.55
C PRO A 168 -2.30 -2.66 -9.41
N PRO A 169 -2.32 -1.62 -8.56
CA PRO A 169 -1.42 -1.55 -7.43
C PRO A 169 -1.68 -2.69 -6.43
N LEU A 170 -0.61 -3.14 -5.78
CA LEU A 170 -0.68 -4.12 -4.71
C LEU A 170 -0.89 -3.40 -3.37
N HIS A 171 -1.92 -3.80 -2.63
CA HIS A 171 -2.10 -3.43 -1.24
C HIS A 171 -1.42 -4.46 -0.35
N ALA A 172 -0.63 -4.00 0.61
CA ALA A 172 0.12 -4.86 1.51
C ALA A 172 -0.06 -4.42 2.97
N GLU A 173 -0.25 -5.39 3.86
CA GLU A 173 -0.51 -5.19 5.28
C GLU A 173 0.37 -6.13 6.10
N LEU A 174 1.09 -5.59 7.08
CA LEU A 174 1.83 -6.37 8.05
C LEU A 174 1.01 -6.56 9.31
N TYR A 175 0.98 -7.79 9.80
CA TYR A 175 0.35 -8.15 11.05
C TYR A 175 1.38 -8.70 12.03
N ARG A 176 1.17 -8.43 13.31
CA ARG A 176 1.85 -9.17 14.36
C ARG A 176 1.20 -10.55 14.47
N ILE A 177 2.00 -11.59 14.40
CA ILE A 177 1.55 -12.98 14.60
C ILE A 177 2.27 -13.61 15.79
N SER A 178 1.70 -14.66 16.37
CA SER A 178 2.23 -15.35 17.56
C SER A 178 3.16 -16.52 17.25
N THR A 179 3.21 -16.95 15.98
CA THR A 179 3.96 -18.13 15.55
C THR A 179 5.07 -17.76 14.57
N LEU A 180 6.11 -18.59 14.57
CA LEU A 180 7.13 -18.61 13.51
C LEU A 180 6.76 -19.70 12.50
N PRO A 181 7.17 -19.56 11.22
CA PRO A 181 6.94 -20.62 10.25
C PRO A 181 7.70 -21.90 10.63
N ASP A 182 7.22 -23.04 10.17
CA ASP A 182 7.95 -24.29 10.25
C ASP A 182 9.27 -24.23 9.45
N THR A 183 10.16 -25.19 9.68
CA THR A 183 11.53 -25.18 9.16
C THR A 183 11.69 -25.88 7.80
N SER A 184 10.68 -26.60 7.32
CA SER A 184 10.64 -27.19 5.97
C SER A 184 9.85 -26.31 5.00
N ALA A 185 10.05 -26.46 3.69
CA ALA A 185 9.24 -25.90 2.60
C ALA A 185 9.74 -26.53 1.29
N THR A 186 9.22 -26.13 0.12
CA THR A 186 9.81 -26.56 -1.16
C THR A 186 11.24 -26.03 -1.28
N THR A 187 11.43 -24.75 -0.97
CA THR A 187 12.73 -24.09 -0.93
C THR A 187 12.92 -23.32 0.37
N SER A 188 14.17 -23.03 0.71
CA SER A 188 14.53 -22.35 1.95
C SER A 188 15.72 -21.43 1.71
N TRP A 189 15.63 -20.60 0.67
CA TRP A 189 16.73 -19.76 0.20
C TRP A 189 17.13 -18.70 1.23
N CYS A 190 16.18 -18.27 2.06
CA CYS A 190 16.44 -17.37 3.18
C CYS A 190 16.68 -18.11 4.52
N GLY A 191 16.93 -19.43 4.46
CA GLY A 191 17.26 -20.31 5.59
C GLY A 191 16.13 -21.28 5.96
N ASN A 192 16.49 -22.37 6.65
CA ASN A 192 15.61 -23.47 7.05
C ASN A 192 15.51 -23.61 8.58
N ASN A 193 15.64 -22.51 9.30
CA ASN A 193 15.58 -22.49 10.76
C ASN A 193 15.00 -21.16 11.26
N ASN A 194 14.78 -21.02 12.57
CA ASN A 194 14.20 -19.82 13.18
C ASN A 194 15.17 -19.13 14.15
N THR A 195 16.45 -19.11 13.79
CA THR A 195 17.49 -18.42 14.57
C THR A 195 17.55 -16.96 14.12
N ASP A 196 17.77 -16.03 15.07
CA ASP A 196 17.93 -14.62 14.69
C ASP A 196 19.12 -14.43 13.75
N SER A 197 18.89 -13.72 12.65
CA SER A 197 19.85 -13.45 11.58
C SER A 197 20.28 -14.71 10.78
N SER A 198 19.62 -15.84 10.99
CA SER A 198 19.79 -17.09 10.24
C SER A 198 18.43 -17.76 10.09
N GLY A 199 17.75 -17.54 8.96
CA GLY A 199 16.40 -18.07 8.73
C GLY A 199 15.26 -17.09 9.00
N VAL A 200 15.38 -16.24 10.03
CA VAL A 200 14.48 -15.11 10.30
C VAL A 200 15.22 -13.92 10.92
N GLY A 201 14.64 -12.73 10.88
CA GLY A 201 15.13 -11.52 11.54
C GLY A 201 14.24 -11.08 12.69
N PHE A 202 14.76 -11.06 13.91
CA PHE A 202 14.01 -10.56 15.07
C PHE A 202 14.09 -9.04 15.16
N ALA A 203 13.05 -8.43 15.72
CA ALA A 203 13.04 -7.00 15.99
C ALA A 203 14.15 -6.60 16.98
N LYS A 204 14.82 -5.47 16.72
CA LYS A 204 15.90 -4.93 17.56
C LYS A 204 15.73 -3.43 17.79
N PRO A 205 16.21 -2.85 18.91
CA PRO A 205 16.11 -1.40 19.12
C PRO A 205 16.84 -0.60 18.02
N SER A 206 17.93 -1.17 17.48
CA SER A 206 18.70 -0.62 16.36
C SER A 206 18.10 -0.85 14.97
N GLY A 207 17.03 -1.65 14.89
CA GLY A 207 16.36 -2.03 13.65
C GLY A 207 17.04 -3.19 12.91
N THR A 208 16.25 -4.21 12.57
CA THR A 208 16.68 -5.34 11.75
C THR A 208 16.25 -5.13 10.30
N ILE A 209 17.21 -5.08 9.38
CA ILE A 209 16.96 -4.88 7.95
C ILE A 209 16.36 -6.15 7.36
N TYR A 210 15.32 -6.02 6.53
CA TYR A 210 14.82 -7.15 5.73
C TYR A 210 15.85 -7.51 4.65
N ASN A 211 16.58 -8.61 4.86
CA ASN A 211 17.68 -9.03 3.99
C ASN A 211 17.33 -10.22 3.08
N CYS A 212 16.19 -10.89 3.31
CA CYS A 212 15.74 -11.98 2.46
C CYS A 212 15.41 -11.44 1.07
N VAL A 213 16.09 -11.97 0.06
CA VAL A 213 15.92 -11.53 -1.34
C VAL A 213 14.73 -12.17 -2.01
N GLN A 214 14.20 -13.27 -1.48
CA GLN A 214 13.04 -13.94 -2.05
C GLN A 214 11.85 -12.98 -2.16
N PRO A 215 11.15 -12.95 -3.31
CA PRO A 215 9.91 -12.21 -3.44
C PRO A 215 8.88 -12.74 -2.44
N ASN A 216 7.93 -11.88 -2.11
CA ASN A 216 6.77 -12.24 -1.29
C ASN A 216 5.56 -12.64 -2.15
N ALA A 217 5.51 -12.18 -3.39
CA ALA A 217 4.47 -12.52 -4.34
C ALA A 217 4.96 -12.32 -5.78
N TYR A 218 4.19 -12.84 -6.72
CA TYR A 218 4.39 -12.64 -8.15
C TYR A 218 3.12 -12.19 -8.85
N ILE A 219 3.32 -11.54 -9.99
CA ILE A 219 2.30 -11.33 -11.01
C ILE A 219 2.84 -11.83 -12.36
N GLN A 220 1.97 -12.48 -13.13
CA GLN A 220 2.26 -12.95 -14.49
C GLN A 220 1.05 -12.72 -15.41
N LEU A 221 1.26 -12.75 -16.73
CA LEU A 221 0.16 -12.83 -17.70
C LEU A 221 -0.16 -14.30 -18.00
N SER A 222 -1.45 -14.65 -17.95
CA SER A 222 -1.95 -15.97 -18.29
C SER A 222 -3.24 -15.82 -19.11
N GLY A 223 -3.78 -16.93 -19.60
CA GLY A 223 -4.99 -16.91 -20.41
C GLY A 223 -5.42 -18.29 -20.89
N THR A 224 -6.67 -18.42 -21.32
CA THR A 224 -7.21 -19.70 -21.82
C THR A 224 -6.79 -20.02 -23.26
N SER A 225 -6.18 -19.07 -23.95
CA SER A 225 -5.60 -19.24 -25.28
C SER A 225 -4.59 -18.12 -25.57
N GLY A 226 -3.58 -18.44 -26.39
CA GLY A 226 -2.67 -17.47 -27.00
C GLY A 226 -1.56 -16.86 -26.16
N ILE A 227 -1.34 -17.42 -24.98
CA ILE A 227 -0.08 -17.24 -24.26
C ILE A 227 0.86 -18.35 -24.72
N LEU A 228 1.89 -17.99 -25.51
CA LEU A 228 2.85 -18.94 -26.10
C LEU A 228 4.17 -19.05 -25.32
N PHE A 229 4.28 -18.34 -24.20
CA PHE A 229 5.41 -18.39 -23.27
C PHE A 229 4.98 -19.05 -21.96
N GLY A 230 5.95 -19.43 -21.12
CA GLY A 230 5.68 -20.08 -19.84
C GLY A 230 4.74 -19.26 -18.96
N HIS A 231 3.71 -19.92 -18.44
CA HIS A 231 2.71 -19.36 -17.54
C HIS A 231 2.08 -20.49 -16.75
N ASP A 232 1.53 -20.17 -15.59
CA ASP A 232 0.76 -21.10 -14.77
C ASP A 232 -0.74 -20.91 -14.98
N GLU A 233 -1.53 -21.79 -14.37
CA GLU A 233 -2.97 -21.82 -14.48
C GLU A 233 -3.69 -21.48 -13.16
N PRO A 234 -4.94 -20.97 -13.23
CA PRO A 234 -5.72 -20.65 -12.05
C PRO A 234 -5.91 -21.85 -11.12
N GLY A 235 -5.66 -21.65 -9.84
CA GLY A 235 -5.82 -22.68 -8.81
C GLY A 235 -4.64 -23.63 -8.68
N GLU A 236 -3.60 -23.51 -9.53
CA GLU A 236 -2.36 -24.24 -9.33
C GLU A 236 -1.60 -23.70 -8.11
N ASP A 237 -0.83 -24.59 -7.48
CA ASP A 237 -0.07 -24.31 -6.28
C ASP A 237 1.30 -23.69 -6.63
N SER A 238 1.53 -22.43 -6.27
CA SER A 238 2.79 -21.72 -6.56
C SER A 238 4.00 -22.29 -5.84
N SER A 239 3.85 -23.27 -4.95
CA SER A 239 4.98 -23.99 -4.35
C SER A 239 5.55 -25.11 -5.21
N VAL A 240 4.93 -25.43 -6.34
CA VAL A 240 5.38 -26.45 -7.29
C VAL A 240 5.12 -26.06 -8.76
N HIS A 241 4.28 -25.06 -9.00
CA HIS A 241 3.98 -24.48 -10.32
C HIS A 241 4.51 -23.05 -10.40
N TRP A 242 5.62 -22.90 -11.13
CA TRP A 242 6.29 -21.63 -11.40
C TRP A 242 6.77 -21.55 -12.85
N ASP A 243 6.00 -22.09 -13.79
CA ASP A 243 6.36 -22.16 -15.22
C ASP A 243 6.60 -20.77 -15.83
N PHE A 244 5.98 -19.73 -15.24
CA PHE A 244 6.22 -18.33 -15.56
C PHE A 244 7.67 -17.87 -15.36
N TRP A 245 8.38 -18.46 -14.38
CA TRP A 245 9.67 -17.98 -13.89
C TRP A 245 10.77 -18.13 -14.95
N GLY A 246 10.83 -19.27 -15.63
CA GLY A 246 11.84 -19.51 -16.67
C GLY A 246 11.59 -18.69 -17.95
N ALA A 247 10.39 -18.15 -18.12
CA ALA A 247 9.97 -17.37 -19.28
C ALA A 247 10.06 -15.85 -19.05
N ASP A 248 10.51 -15.42 -17.87
CA ASP A 248 10.48 -14.02 -17.42
C ASP A 248 9.09 -13.39 -17.63
N ASN A 249 8.04 -14.16 -17.33
CA ASN A 249 6.66 -13.73 -17.51
C ASN A 249 6.17 -12.97 -16.27
N GLY A 250 6.45 -11.67 -16.26
CA GLY A 250 6.03 -10.77 -15.19
C GLY A 250 7.16 -10.46 -14.22
N PHE A 251 6.83 -10.27 -12.93
CA PHE A 251 7.81 -9.88 -11.92
C PHE A 251 7.31 -10.14 -10.49
N GLY A 252 8.23 -10.09 -9.53
CA GLY A 252 7.92 -10.27 -8.11
C GLY A 252 7.68 -8.96 -7.35
N TYR A 253 7.02 -9.05 -6.20
CA TYR A 253 6.93 -8.00 -5.18
C TYR A 253 7.69 -8.47 -3.94
N GLY A 254 8.55 -7.64 -3.36
CA GLY A 254 9.43 -8.08 -2.26
C GLY A 254 9.72 -6.99 -1.23
N MET A 255 9.86 -7.38 0.04
CA MET A 255 10.15 -6.47 1.16
C MET A 255 11.64 -6.11 1.33
N ARG A 256 12.54 -6.70 0.54
CA ARG A 256 13.99 -6.53 0.71
C ARG A 256 14.44 -5.07 0.67
N SER A 257 15.43 -4.73 1.51
CA SER A 257 16.16 -3.45 1.49
C SER A 257 15.34 -2.17 1.80
N ALA A 258 14.01 -2.22 1.77
CA ALA A 258 13.12 -1.09 2.02
C ALA A 258 12.60 -1.03 3.47
N ASN A 259 12.74 -2.12 4.22
CA ASN A 259 12.08 -2.31 5.51
C ASN A 259 13.05 -2.59 6.65
N ARG A 260 12.75 -2.05 7.83
CA ARG A 260 13.46 -2.31 9.08
C ARG A 260 12.49 -2.56 10.23
N LEU A 261 12.74 -3.63 10.98
CA LEU A 261 11.92 -4.05 12.12
C LEU A 261 12.56 -3.65 13.46
N TYR A 262 11.83 -2.88 14.25
CA TYR A 262 12.23 -2.35 15.54
C TYR A 262 11.34 -2.89 16.68
N ASN A 263 11.81 -2.77 17.92
CA ASN A 263 11.03 -3.06 19.13
C ASN A 263 11.23 -1.99 20.21
N ASN A 264 11.15 -0.72 19.81
CA ASN A 264 11.32 0.41 20.71
C ASN A 264 10.01 0.71 21.46
N ALA A 265 10.15 1.23 22.68
CA ALA A 265 9.04 1.77 23.44
C ALA A 265 8.38 2.92 22.67
N THR A 266 7.05 2.95 22.65
CA THR A 266 6.30 3.94 21.88
C THR A 266 5.01 4.33 22.59
N CYS A 267 4.13 5.00 21.86
CA CYS A 267 2.81 5.39 22.30
C CYS A 267 1.75 4.92 21.29
N VAL A 268 0.48 4.97 21.69
CA VAL A 268 -0.68 4.71 20.83
C VAL A 268 -1.74 5.78 21.03
N ALA A 269 -2.39 6.20 19.95
CA ALA A 269 -3.58 7.03 20.06
C ALA A 269 -4.76 6.19 20.60
N ARG A 270 -5.41 6.66 21.67
CA ARG A 270 -6.54 5.97 22.30
C ARG A 270 -7.88 6.58 21.94
N SER A 271 -7.94 7.90 21.76
CA SER A 271 -9.15 8.59 21.33
C SER A 271 -8.84 9.95 20.73
N ALA A 272 -9.74 10.43 19.87
CA ALA A 272 -9.77 11.79 19.37
C ALA A 272 -11.23 12.24 19.31
N THR A 273 -11.49 13.55 19.41
CA THR A 273 -12.84 14.09 19.15
C THR A 273 -13.27 13.73 17.72
N PRO A 274 -14.37 12.97 17.54
CA PRO A 274 -14.70 12.40 16.23
C PRO A 274 -15.24 13.43 15.23
N LEU A 275 -15.80 14.54 15.71
CA LEU A 275 -16.34 15.61 14.87
C LEU A 275 -16.06 16.97 15.50
N VAL A 276 -15.48 17.88 14.71
CA VAL A 276 -15.26 19.28 15.08
C VAL A 276 -16.19 20.14 14.25
N LEU A 277 -17.17 20.77 14.89
CA LEU A 277 -18.07 21.71 14.23
C LEU A 277 -17.49 23.12 14.32
N LEU A 278 -17.22 23.70 13.15
CA LEU A 278 -16.83 25.11 13.04
C LEU A 278 -18.11 25.95 12.80
N PRO A 279 -18.31 27.06 13.53
CA PRO A 279 -19.41 27.97 13.26
C PRO A 279 -19.47 28.45 11.81
N THR A 280 -20.67 28.70 11.29
CA THR A 280 -20.82 29.29 9.95
C THR A 280 -20.24 30.70 9.95
N ILE A 281 -19.51 31.04 8.88
CA ILE A 281 -18.88 32.35 8.69
C ILE A 281 -19.15 32.82 7.26
N ALA A 282 -19.39 34.12 7.08
CA ALA A 282 -19.67 34.66 5.76
C ALA A 282 -18.40 34.82 4.90
N GLU A 283 -18.56 34.72 3.59
CA GLU A 283 -17.45 34.88 2.63
C GLU A 283 -16.74 36.23 2.78
N ALA A 284 -17.49 37.32 2.96
CA ALA A 284 -16.92 38.66 3.17
C ALA A 284 -16.05 38.73 4.43
N GLN A 285 -16.41 37.98 5.48
CA GLN A 285 -15.67 37.93 6.74
C GLN A 285 -14.34 37.18 6.57
N LEU A 286 -14.36 36.04 5.88
CA LEU A 286 -13.15 35.29 5.52
C LEU A 286 -12.23 36.12 4.61
N ASN A 287 -12.78 36.85 3.64
CA ASN A 287 -12.03 37.75 2.78
C ASN A 287 -11.42 38.94 3.53
N ALA A 288 -12.04 39.38 4.63
CA ALA A 288 -11.51 40.39 5.55
C ALA A 288 -10.51 39.83 6.57
N GLY A 289 -10.17 38.54 6.49
CA GLY A 289 -9.20 37.88 7.38
C GLY A 289 -9.77 37.39 8.71
N MET A 290 -11.09 37.43 8.90
CA MET A 290 -11.73 36.80 10.05
C MET A 290 -11.74 35.28 9.91
N GLU A 291 -11.89 34.58 11.04
CA GLU A 291 -11.78 33.13 11.12
C GLU A 291 -12.95 32.52 11.91
N SER A 292 -13.24 31.25 11.61
CA SER A 292 -14.16 30.43 12.39
C SER A 292 -13.39 29.35 13.13
N THR A 293 -13.63 29.22 14.43
CA THR A 293 -12.77 28.44 15.33
C THR A 293 -13.56 27.36 16.07
N GLY A 294 -12.94 26.20 16.26
CA GLY A 294 -13.42 25.12 17.11
C GLY A 294 -12.25 24.37 17.74
N ASN A 295 -12.52 23.63 18.82
CA ASN A 295 -11.48 22.91 19.56
C ASN A 295 -11.73 21.40 19.49
N PHE A 296 -10.67 20.62 19.61
CA PHE A 296 -10.75 19.18 19.75
C PHE A 296 -9.66 18.64 20.66
N ASN A 297 -9.91 17.46 21.22
CA ASN A 297 -8.98 16.82 22.14
C ASN A 297 -8.58 15.44 21.62
N VAL A 298 -7.35 15.05 21.96
CA VAL A 298 -6.77 13.75 21.64
C VAL A 298 -6.23 13.16 22.94
N ARG A 299 -6.33 11.84 23.09
CA ARG A 299 -5.63 11.09 24.15
C ARG A 299 -4.70 10.06 23.54
N VAL A 300 -3.49 10.02 24.09
CA VAL A 300 -2.44 9.07 23.73
C VAL A 300 -2.01 8.37 25.01
N GLU A 301 -1.75 7.07 24.91
CA GLU A 301 -1.12 6.31 25.98
C GLU A 301 0.30 5.94 25.57
N CYS A 302 1.25 6.10 26.47
CA CYS A 302 2.66 5.90 26.21
C CYS A 302 3.28 4.92 27.20
N SER A 303 4.25 4.14 26.73
CA SER A 303 5.20 3.49 27.63
C SER A 303 6.02 4.54 28.38
N ASN A 304 6.27 4.33 29.67
CA ASN A 304 7.05 5.24 30.50
C ASN A 304 8.53 5.33 30.08
N SER A 305 9.00 4.43 29.21
CA SER A 305 10.36 4.45 28.63
C SER A 305 10.43 5.09 27.23
N VAL A 306 9.31 5.59 26.71
CA VAL A 306 9.26 6.21 25.38
C VAL A 306 10.22 7.40 25.29
N GLN A 307 10.90 7.50 24.15
CA GLN A 307 11.70 8.67 23.81
C GLN A 307 10.88 9.60 22.93
N SER A 308 10.37 10.69 23.49
CA SER A 308 9.62 11.70 22.73
C SER A 308 10.54 12.56 21.88
N GLY A 309 10.26 12.67 20.58
CA GLY A 309 11.05 13.48 19.66
C GLY A 309 10.79 13.13 18.20
N ILE A 310 11.56 13.76 17.32
CA ILE A 310 11.44 13.62 15.86
C ILE A 310 12.69 13.02 15.20
N SER A 311 13.70 12.69 16.00
CA SER A 311 14.92 12.04 15.51
C SER A 311 14.67 10.55 15.30
N ASP A 312 15.64 9.88 14.70
CA ASP A 312 15.63 8.43 14.49
C ASP A 312 15.22 7.66 15.75
N THR A 313 14.24 6.77 15.64
CA THR A 313 13.69 5.91 16.71
C THR A 313 12.94 6.63 17.84
N GLN A 314 12.78 7.94 17.78
CA GLN A 314 11.93 8.69 18.73
C GLN A 314 10.46 8.63 18.31
N THR A 315 9.54 8.72 19.28
CA THR A 315 8.10 8.71 19.01
C THR A 315 7.57 10.13 18.83
N ALA A 316 6.85 10.31 17.72
CA ALA A 316 6.20 11.54 17.33
C ALA A 316 4.69 11.36 17.12
N LEU A 317 3.96 12.46 17.27
CA LEU A 317 2.56 12.60 16.90
C LEU A 317 2.45 13.42 15.61
N GLY A 318 1.52 13.04 14.76
CA GLY A 318 1.19 13.75 13.53
C GLY A 318 -0.32 13.77 13.31
N ILE A 319 -0.80 14.79 12.60
CA ILE A 319 -2.19 14.87 12.13
C ILE A 319 -2.14 14.74 10.62
N GLN A 320 -2.60 13.60 10.12
CA GLN A 320 -2.53 13.26 8.71
C GLN A 320 -3.80 13.70 7.97
N VAL A 321 -3.62 14.35 6.82
CA VAL A 321 -4.73 14.76 5.95
C VAL A 321 -5.30 13.55 5.19
N SER A 322 -6.57 13.56 4.81
CA SER A 322 -7.14 12.52 3.93
C SER A 322 -6.51 12.52 2.52
N GLU A 323 -6.62 11.42 1.78
CA GLU A 323 -6.12 11.30 0.39
C GLU A 323 -6.74 12.35 -0.54
N GLY A 324 -8.06 12.56 -0.44
CA GLY A 324 -8.77 13.57 -1.22
C GLY A 324 -8.29 14.98 -0.90
N ALA A 325 -8.10 15.30 0.39
CA ALA A 325 -7.57 16.58 0.82
C ALA A 325 -6.10 16.77 0.38
N TYR A 326 -5.28 15.71 0.41
CA TYR A 326 -3.89 15.74 -0.05
C TYR A 326 -3.80 16.03 -1.56
N THR A 327 -4.64 15.36 -2.36
CA THR A 327 -4.72 15.59 -3.82
C THR A 327 -5.11 17.02 -4.14
N ALA A 328 -6.08 17.58 -3.41
CA ALA A 328 -6.46 18.98 -3.56
C ALA A 328 -5.35 19.94 -3.10
N ALA A 329 -4.67 19.64 -1.99
CA ALA A 329 -3.55 20.41 -1.47
C ALA A 329 -2.39 20.50 -2.48
N GLN A 330 -2.12 19.43 -3.24
CA GLN A 330 -1.14 19.44 -4.33
C GLN A 330 -1.50 20.49 -5.39
N LYS A 331 -2.75 20.51 -5.87
CA LYS A 331 -3.23 21.47 -6.87
C LYS A 331 -3.18 22.92 -6.38
N LEU A 332 -3.43 23.12 -5.08
CA LEU A 332 -3.44 24.43 -4.44
C LEU A 332 -2.05 24.94 -4.06
N GLY A 333 -1.00 24.13 -4.22
CA GLY A 333 0.37 24.51 -3.91
C GLY A 333 0.63 24.71 -2.40
N ILE A 334 -0.13 24.02 -1.54
CA ILE A 334 -0.02 24.14 -0.07
C ILE A 334 0.74 22.96 0.57
N ILE A 335 1.56 22.28 -0.25
CA ILE A 335 2.45 21.19 0.16
C ILE A 335 3.88 21.68 0.02
N ASN A 336 4.66 21.55 1.10
CA ASN A 336 6.06 21.93 1.09
C ASN A 336 6.95 20.83 0.48
N SER A 337 8.25 21.11 0.31
CA SER A 337 9.21 20.16 -0.28
C SER A 337 9.41 18.86 0.50
N ASN A 338 9.00 18.80 1.77
CA ASN A 338 9.07 17.62 2.63
C ASN A 338 7.75 16.82 2.62
N GLY A 339 6.76 17.23 1.82
CA GLY A 339 5.43 16.59 1.76
C GLY A 339 4.49 17.00 2.90
N GLY A 340 4.87 17.96 3.74
CA GLY A 340 4.01 18.51 4.78
C GLY A 340 2.96 19.46 4.21
N VAL A 341 1.73 19.38 4.73
CA VAL A 341 0.56 20.12 4.25
C VAL A 341 0.24 21.27 5.21
N SER A 342 0.03 22.49 4.73
CA SER A 342 -0.17 23.64 5.63
C SER A 342 -1.59 23.76 6.22
N ALA A 343 -2.60 23.20 5.57
CA ALA A 343 -4.00 23.27 6.00
C ALA A 343 -4.83 22.10 5.44
N LEU A 344 -5.85 21.67 6.17
CA LEU A 344 -6.87 20.76 5.65
C LEU A 344 -7.78 21.50 4.67
N VAL A 345 -8.08 20.86 3.54
CA VAL A 345 -9.11 21.31 2.60
C VAL A 345 -10.16 20.21 2.48
N SER A 346 -11.33 20.52 1.89
CA SER A 346 -12.41 19.54 1.80
C SER A 346 -11.96 18.27 1.08
N ASP A 347 -12.41 17.11 1.58
CA ASP A 347 -12.01 15.79 1.05
C ASP A 347 -12.38 15.64 -0.44
N ASN A 348 -13.55 16.16 -0.81
CA ASN A 348 -14.05 16.24 -2.19
C ASN A 348 -13.94 17.68 -2.71
N TYR A 349 -12.76 18.31 -2.54
CA TYR A 349 -12.55 19.74 -2.79
C TYR A 349 -13.19 20.26 -4.07
N ASP A 350 -13.10 19.51 -5.18
CA ASP A 350 -13.56 19.92 -6.50
C ASP A 350 -15.09 19.85 -6.71
N ALA A 351 -15.86 19.29 -5.77
CA ALA A 351 -17.32 19.22 -5.87
C ALA A 351 -17.98 20.63 -5.87
N ALA A 352 -19.14 20.75 -6.52
CA ALA A 352 -19.78 22.04 -6.79
C ALA A 352 -20.36 22.70 -5.52
N GLU A 353 -20.76 21.89 -4.55
CA GLU A 353 -21.31 22.34 -3.26
C GLU A 353 -20.24 22.71 -2.23
N MET A 354 -18.96 22.47 -2.53
CA MET A 354 -17.85 22.72 -1.61
C MET A 354 -17.29 24.13 -1.78
N ALA A 355 -17.00 24.79 -0.66
CA ALA A 355 -16.33 26.09 -0.64
C ALA A 355 -14.92 25.98 -1.20
N LYS A 356 -14.47 26.99 -1.95
CA LYS A 356 -13.10 27.10 -2.46
C LYS A 356 -12.32 28.20 -1.76
N GLY A 357 -10.99 28.14 -1.89
CA GLY A 357 -10.08 29.15 -1.35
C GLY A 357 -10.02 29.27 0.17
N VAL A 358 -10.48 28.26 0.89
CA VAL A 358 -10.43 28.18 2.35
C VAL A 358 -9.77 26.89 2.82
N GLY A 359 -9.17 26.93 4.00
CA GLY A 359 -8.55 25.77 4.64
C GLY A 359 -8.68 25.84 6.16
N ILE A 360 -8.65 24.66 6.80
CA ILE A 360 -8.67 24.52 8.25
C ILE A 360 -7.22 24.34 8.72
N TYR A 361 -6.72 25.34 9.44
CA TYR A 361 -5.42 25.31 10.10
C TYR A 361 -5.57 24.72 11.50
N ILE A 362 -4.62 23.89 11.92
CA ILE A 362 -4.63 23.27 13.24
C ILE A 362 -3.44 23.79 14.04
N SER A 363 -3.66 24.18 15.28
CA SER A 363 -2.63 24.56 16.25
C SER A 363 -2.78 23.74 17.52
N ASN A 364 -1.67 23.39 18.16
CA ASN A 364 -1.71 22.91 19.54
C ASN A 364 -2.11 24.08 20.47
N SER A 365 -3.03 23.86 21.41
CA SER A 365 -3.48 24.90 22.34
C SER A 365 -2.36 25.46 23.24
N ALA A 366 -1.26 24.73 23.42
CA ALA A 366 -0.05 25.23 24.08
C ALA A 366 0.73 26.24 23.23
N HIS A 367 0.54 26.23 21.92
CA HIS A 367 1.16 27.13 20.94
C HIS A 367 0.09 27.67 19.98
N PRO A 368 -0.90 28.42 20.50
CA PRO A 368 -2.13 28.74 19.75
C PRO A 368 -1.88 29.61 18.52
N ASP A 369 -0.78 30.36 18.48
CA ASP A 369 -0.43 31.28 17.38
C ASP A 369 0.40 30.60 16.27
N THR A 370 0.81 29.35 16.49
CA THR A 370 1.63 28.59 15.53
C THR A 370 0.78 27.51 14.89
N ALA A 371 0.51 27.63 13.59
CA ALA A 371 -0.11 26.56 12.83
C ALA A 371 0.86 25.39 12.66
N MET A 372 0.37 24.18 12.90
CA MET A 372 1.11 22.94 12.67
C MET A 372 1.17 22.65 11.17
N THR A 373 2.30 22.11 10.73
CA THR A 373 2.35 21.39 9.46
C THR A 373 1.67 20.04 9.66
N LEU A 374 0.83 19.63 8.72
CA LEU A 374 0.10 18.38 8.75
C LEU A 374 0.84 17.31 7.97
N VAL A 375 0.67 16.06 8.39
CA VAL A 375 1.27 14.91 7.72
C VAL A 375 0.55 14.68 6.39
N GLY A 376 1.31 14.61 5.30
CA GLY A 376 0.78 14.29 3.97
C GLY A 376 0.42 12.80 3.81
N GLN A 377 0.11 12.38 2.59
CA GLN A 377 -0.11 10.97 2.26
C GLN A 377 1.12 10.38 1.54
N PRO A 378 1.51 9.11 1.82
CA PRO A 378 0.90 8.17 2.78
C PRO A 378 1.37 8.36 4.24
N GLY A 379 1.94 9.52 4.60
CA GLY A 379 2.37 9.80 5.99
C GLY A 379 3.69 9.14 6.38
N ILE A 380 4.59 8.99 5.40
CA ILE A 380 5.95 8.42 5.49
C ILE A 380 5.97 6.90 5.63
N ALA A 381 6.25 6.21 4.52
CA ALA A 381 6.78 4.85 4.49
C ALA A 381 8.25 4.93 4.05
N LYS A 382 9.13 5.46 4.92
CA LYS A 382 10.57 5.61 4.62
C LYS A 382 11.39 5.25 5.84
N LEU A 383 12.68 4.98 5.62
CA LEU A 383 13.67 4.73 6.67
C LEU A 383 14.24 6.02 7.30
N THR A 384 13.89 7.19 6.77
CA THR A 384 14.35 8.48 7.28
C THR A 384 13.21 9.21 7.99
N PRO A 385 13.45 9.78 9.19
CA PRO A 385 12.50 10.68 9.85
C PRO A 385 12.08 11.86 8.96
N GLY A 386 10.83 12.30 9.09
CA GLY A 386 10.33 13.46 8.33
C GLY A 386 10.44 14.80 9.05
N GLY A 387 10.52 14.77 10.39
CA GLY A 387 10.57 15.98 11.22
C GLY A 387 9.33 16.89 11.13
N ASN A 388 9.41 18.07 11.74
CA ASN A 388 8.29 19.02 11.77
C ASN A 388 7.88 19.49 10.37
N ALA A 389 8.82 19.60 9.42
CA ALA A 389 8.52 20.01 8.06
C ALA A 389 7.65 18.99 7.31
N ALA A 390 7.67 17.71 7.70
CA ALA A 390 6.75 16.70 7.20
C ALA A 390 5.51 16.48 8.10
N GLY A 391 5.34 17.32 9.14
CA GLY A 391 4.18 17.31 10.04
C GLY A 391 4.31 16.45 11.31
N TRP A 392 5.53 16.05 11.68
CA TRP A 392 5.78 15.26 12.89
C TRP A 392 6.29 16.12 14.05
N TYR A 393 5.69 15.94 15.21
CA TYR A 393 6.02 16.67 16.44
C TYR A 393 6.33 15.67 17.57
N PRO A 394 7.29 15.96 18.47
CA PRO A 394 7.55 15.14 19.65
C PRO A 394 6.24 14.78 20.35
N VAL A 395 6.04 13.51 20.70
CA VAL A 395 4.76 13.06 21.27
C VAL A 395 4.40 13.81 22.55
N PHE A 396 5.34 14.27 23.37
CA PHE A 396 5.03 15.06 24.56
C PHE A 396 4.89 16.58 24.34
N GLU A 397 5.06 17.08 23.11
CA GLU A 397 4.90 18.50 22.81
C GLU A 397 3.46 18.95 23.00
N GLY A 398 3.24 19.88 23.94
CA GLY A 398 1.92 20.40 24.29
C GLY A 398 0.95 19.36 24.88
N ALA A 399 1.48 18.24 25.41
CA ALA A 399 0.70 17.21 26.08
C ALA A 399 0.56 17.50 27.59
N THR A 400 -0.57 17.11 28.18
CA THR A 400 -0.80 17.12 29.63
C THR A 400 -0.84 15.69 30.15
N LEU A 401 0.01 15.34 31.12
CA LEU A 401 0.00 14.04 31.78
C LEU A 401 -1.30 13.86 32.57
N GLU A 402 -2.06 12.81 32.26
CA GLU A 402 -3.29 12.43 32.99
C GLU A 402 -2.99 11.44 34.14
N GLY A 403 -1.86 10.73 34.08
CA GLY A 403 -1.41 9.77 35.10
C GLY A 403 -1.20 8.35 34.56
N ALA A 404 -0.89 7.42 35.47
CA ALA A 404 -0.63 6.02 35.12
C ALA A 404 -1.93 5.29 34.71
N THR A 405 -1.85 4.53 33.63
CA THR A 405 -2.96 3.72 33.09
C THR A 405 -2.78 2.23 33.33
N HIS A 406 -1.53 1.78 33.29
CA HIS A 406 -1.10 0.39 33.51
C HIS A 406 0.35 0.40 34.06
N PRO A 407 0.82 -0.62 34.80
CA PRO A 407 2.23 -0.68 35.20
C PRO A 407 3.20 -0.45 34.03
N GLY A 408 3.96 0.64 34.09
CA GLY A 408 4.90 1.03 33.03
C GLY A 408 4.30 1.91 31.91
N TYR A 409 3.05 2.36 32.03
CA TYR A 409 2.37 3.19 31.02
C TYR A 409 1.59 4.36 31.63
N SER A 410 1.52 5.47 30.90
CA SER A 410 0.81 6.69 31.32
C SER A 410 -0.01 7.28 30.18
N SER A 411 -1.14 7.91 30.51
CA SER A 411 -2.00 8.63 29.55
C SER A 411 -1.62 10.11 29.49
N TYR A 412 -1.75 10.67 28.28
CA TYR A 412 -1.49 12.05 27.94
C TYR A 412 -2.64 12.61 27.11
N SER A 413 -3.06 13.83 27.41
CA SER A 413 -4.08 14.55 26.65
C SER A 413 -3.51 15.75 25.91
N TYR A 414 -4.09 16.04 24.75
CA TYR A 414 -3.78 17.21 23.93
C TYR A 414 -5.07 17.97 23.70
N SER A 415 -4.94 19.29 23.64
CA SER A 415 -5.98 20.17 23.15
C SER A 415 -5.46 20.86 21.89
N PHE A 416 -6.28 20.89 20.84
CA PHE A 416 -5.98 21.51 19.57
C PHE A 416 -7.08 22.51 19.20
N ILE A 417 -6.69 23.51 18.41
CA ILE A 417 -7.54 24.57 17.88
C ILE A 417 -7.58 24.41 16.35
N ALA A 418 -8.78 24.23 15.80
CA ALA A 418 -9.03 24.21 14.36
C ALA A 418 -9.61 25.58 13.93
N ARG A 419 -9.00 26.21 12.92
CA ARG A 419 -9.38 27.53 12.40
C ARG A 419 -9.64 27.48 10.92
N LEU A 420 -10.88 27.72 10.49
CA LEU A 420 -11.22 27.93 9.09
C LEU A 420 -10.81 29.35 8.68
N LYS A 421 -9.92 29.45 7.70
CA LYS A 421 -9.37 30.71 7.19
C LYS A 421 -9.33 30.70 5.66
N LYS A 422 -9.22 31.90 5.09
CA LYS A 422 -8.85 32.08 3.68
C LYS A 422 -7.43 31.54 3.43
N LEU A 423 -7.27 30.77 2.34
CA LEU A 423 -5.96 30.32 1.88
C LEU A 423 -5.19 31.48 1.21
N PRO A 424 -3.85 31.53 1.34
CA PRO A 424 -3.03 32.51 0.65
C PRO A 424 -3.25 32.46 -0.87
N ASN A 425 -3.35 33.64 -1.50
CA ASN A 425 -3.48 33.78 -2.96
C ASN A 425 -4.70 33.07 -3.59
N GLN A 426 -5.71 32.74 -2.79
CA GLN A 426 -6.96 32.14 -3.27
C GLN A 426 -8.14 33.12 -3.12
N THR A 427 -9.20 32.88 -3.88
CA THR A 427 -10.48 33.58 -3.74
C THR A 427 -11.46 32.67 -3.01
N VAL A 428 -12.07 33.19 -1.94
CA VAL A 428 -13.10 32.44 -1.21
C VAL A 428 -14.36 32.36 -2.06
N SER A 429 -15.00 31.20 -2.09
CA SER A 429 -16.36 31.05 -2.61
C SER A 429 -17.23 30.33 -1.58
N ALA A 430 -18.49 30.72 -1.52
CA ALA A 430 -19.47 30.09 -0.65
C ALA A 430 -19.65 28.58 -0.94
N GLY A 431 -19.84 27.80 0.11
CA GLY A 431 -20.11 26.37 0.02
C GLY A 431 -19.90 25.67 1.35
N LYS A 432 -19.97 24.34 1.34
CA LYS A 432 -19.71 23.48 2.50
C LYS A 432 -18.20 23.27 2.66
N VAL A 433 -17.77 23.08 3.90
CA VAL A 433 -16.41 22.63 4.22
C VAL A 433 -16.52 21.31 4.96
N ARG A 434 -15.88 20.25 4.44
CA ARG A 434 -15.83 18.93 5.06
C ARG A 434 -14.49 18.29 4.80
N ALA A 435 -13.64 18.23 5.83
CA ALA A 435 -12.31 17.64 5.76
C ALA A 435 -12.18 16.54 6.80
N THR A 436 -11.41 15.51 6.47
CA THR A 436 -11.07 14.39 7.34
C THR A 436 -9.57 14.40 7.65
N ALA A 437 -9.22 14.10 8.90
CA ALA A 437 -7.84 13.94 9.33
C ALA A 437 -7.71 12.77 10.31
N TYR A 438 -6.52 12.18 10.38
CA TYR A 438 -6.19 11.03 11.21
C TYR A 438 -5.11 11.40 12.21
N ILE A 439 -5.29 11.01 13.47
CA ILE A 439 -4.24 11.13 14.48
C ILE A 439 -3.30 9.94 14.33
N LEU A 440 -2.03 10.22 14.04
CA LEU A 440 -0.98 9.22 13.95
C LEU A 440 -0.02 9.36 15.11
N VAL A 441 0.38 8.22 15.66
CA VAL A 441 1.52 8.11 16.56
C VAL A 441 2.49 7.13 15.95
N LYS A 442 3.74 7.55 15.80
CA LYS A 442 4.73 6.78 15.05
C LYS A 442 6.13 6.96 15.62
N MET A 443 6.90 5.87 15.65
CA MET A 443 8.34 5.92 15.80
C MET A 443 9.00 6.41 14.50
N GLN A 444 9.70 7.54 14.57
CA GLN A 444 10.31 8.24 13.43
C GLN A 444 11.52 7.53 12.85
#